data_AF-A0A6J4SHL7-F1
#
_entry.id   AF-A0A6J4SHL7-F1
#
_cell.length_a   1.000
_cell.length_b   1.000
_cell.length_c   1.000
_cell.angle_alpha   90.00
_cell.angle_beta   90.00
_cell.angle_gamma   90.00
#
_symmetry.space_group_name_H-M   'P 1'
#
loop_
_entity.id
_entity.type
_entity.pdbx_description
1 polymer ?
#
loop_
_entity_poly.entity_id
_entity_poly.type
_entity_poly.pdbx_seq_one_letter_code
_entity_poly.pdbx_strand_id
1 'polypeptide(L)'
;MSLPPPPGAPPPGRPAAGRVTRTREIVLQLDGGSQKGWRKRLGGNGAPAGAIRLVGTEIVFEHPETLAQPLTIPAGLIAVATVDRGRKASGEDQGRFPVLHRMSGAAVIPAEEGVEGWLWTERSGSALPMLGQATPNLALVFVTPLESDVVEGSFHPEFVEGLAARSPLGAPTVLGLLAAVTDATLAESAFAELGVDRPLTDREVAPAQRRHLPDDRPANPTIGFSESGRRRTSIPPPPPGR
;
A
#
# COMPACT_ATOMS: atom_id res chain seq x y z
N MET A 1 29.26 76.18 -17.29
CA MET A 1 28.55 74.94 -17.66
C MET A 1 28.81 73.93 -16.57
N SER A 2 27.83 73.64 -15.72
CA SER A 2 27.97 72.76 -14.55
C SER A 2 27.41 71.37 -14.88
N LEU A 3 28.23 70.34 -14.68
CA LEU A 3 27.84 68.94 -14.87
C LEU A 3 26.99 68.45 -13.68
N PRO A 4 25.96 67.60 -13.92
CA PRO A 4 25.15 67.03 -12.85
C PRO A 4 25.91 65.92 -12.08
N PRO A 5 25.58 65.69 -10.79
CA PRO A 5 26.20 64.63 -9.98
C PRO A 5 25.74 63.22 -10.40
N PRO A 6 26.53 62.17 -10.13
CA PRO A 6 26.17 60.79 -10.47
C PRO A 6 25.02 60.26 -9.59
N PRO A 7 24.22 59.28 -10.09
CA PRO A 7 23.10 58.70 -9.36
C PRO A 7 23.59 57.85 -8.17
N GLY A 8 22.92 58.00 -7.03
CA GLY A 8 23.23 57.33 -5.77
C GLY A 8 23.09 55.80 -5.84
N ALA A 9 23.94 55.11 -5.08
CA ALA A 9 23.94 53.66 -4.94
C ALA A 9 22.60 53.14 -4.39
N PRO A 10 22.14 51.95 -4.83
CA PRO A 10 20.92 51.34 -4.31
C PRO A 10 21.10 50.95 -2.82
N PRO A 11 20.03 51.00 -2.00
CA PRO A 11 20.12 50.60 -0.60
C PRO A 11 20.41 49.10 -0.48
N PRO A 12 21.08 48.65 0.60
CA PRO A 12 21.38 47.24 0.81
C PRO A 12 20.09 46.43 0.85
N GLY A 13 20.02 45.42 -0.01
CA GLY A 13 18.88 44.50 -0.13
C GLY A 13 18.57 43.86 1.21
N ARG A 14 17.29 43.93 1.59
CA ARG A 14 16.69 43.17 2.70
C ARG A 14 17.10 41.70 2.56
N PRO A 15 17.61 41.02 3.60
CA PRO A 15 17.91 39.61 3.49
C PRO A 15 16.65 38.87 3.05
N ALA A 16 16.76 38.06 2.00
CA ALA A 16 15.69 37.21 1.54
C ALA A 16 15.19 36.42 2.76
N ALA A 17 13.92 36.62 3.12
CA ALA A 17 13.27 35.78 4.09
C ALA A 17 13.43 34.34 3.59
N GLY A 18 14.28 33.57 4.27
CA GLY A 18 14.46 32.15 4.00
C GLY A 18 13.08 31.55 3.91
N ARG A 19 12.75 30.98 2.75
CA ARG A 19 11.53 30.22 2.58
C ARG A 19 11.65 29.03 3.52
N VAL A 20 11.11 29.18 4.73
CA VAL A 20 10.87 28.06 5.64
C VAL A 20 9.92 27.17 4.88
N THR A 21 10.44 26.14 4.21
CA THR A 21 9.64 25.02 3.73
C THR A 21 9.03 24.41 4.97
N ARG A 22 7.81 24.86 5.31
CA ARG A 22 6.98 24.17 6.29
C ARG A 22 6.86 22.75 5.79
N THR A 23 7.44 21.82 6.53
CA THR A 23 7.18 20.39 6.35
C THR A 23 5.66 20.22 6.38
N ARG A 24 5.07 19.93 5.22
CA ARG A 24 3.62 19.78 5.10
C ARG A 24 3.26 18.46 5.77
N GLU A 25 2.48 18.54 6.83
CA GLU A 25 1.91 17.37 7.47
C GLU A 25 0.58 17.03 6.80
N ILE A 26 0.43 15.76 6.40
CA ILE A 26 -0.84 15.22 5.88
C ILE A 26 -1.30 14.15 6.87
N VAL A 27 -2.54 14.25 7.33
CA VAL A 27 -3.13 13.29 8.28
C VAL A 27 -4.27 12.53 7.61
N LEU A 28 -4.12 11.21 7.51
CA LEU A 28 -5.15 10.29 7.05
C LEU A 28 -5.82 9.65 8.27
N GLN A 29 -7.10 9.92 8.47
CA GLN A 29 -7.86 9.33 9.57
C GLN A 29 -8.23 7.88 9.24
N LEU A 30 -8.06 6.99 10.22
CA LEU A 30 -8.48 5.60 10.10
C LEU A 30 -9.96 5.45 10.46
N ASP A 31 -10.67 4.60 9.72
CA ASP A 31 -12.03 4.19 10.05
C ASP A 31 -11.98 3.16 11.19
N GLY A 32 -12.70 3.43 12.27
CA GLY A 32 -12.72 2.58 13.47
C GLY A 32 -13.67 1.42 13.44
N GLY A 33 -14.34 1.18 12.32
CA GLY A 33 -15.44 0.22 12.29
C GLY A 33 -16.59 0.65 13.22
N SER A 34 -17.72 -0.06 13.15
CA SER A 34 -18.95 0.34 13.84
C SER A 34 -18.80 0.36 15.38
N GLN A 35 -18.51 1.54 15.92
CA GLN A 35 -18.36 1.83 17.36
C GLN A 35 -19.66 1.70 18.20
N LYS A 36 -20.66 0.91 17.79
CA LYS A 36 -21.96 0.85 18.49
C LYS A 36 -21.88 0.24 19.90
N GLY A 37 -20.84 -0.55 20.23
CA GLY A 37 -20.68 -1.19 21.54
C GLY A 37 -19.82 -0.43 22.55
N TRP A 38 -18.68 0.11 22.13
CA TRP A 38 -17.68 0.70 23.04
C TRP A 38 -18.02 2.13 23.48
N ARG A 39 -18.73 2.89 22.63
CA ARG A 39 -19.13 4.29 22.86
C ARG A 39 -19.95 4.53 24.13
N LYS A 40 -20.64 3.52 24.65
CA LYS A 40 -21.45 3.66 25.87
C LYS A 40 -20.63 3.62 27.16
N ARG A 41 -19.37 3.17 27.15
CA ARG A 41 -18.60 2.96 28.38
C ARG A 41 -17.70 4.12 28.80
N LEU A 42 -17.35 5.05 27.91
CA LEU A 42 -16.30 6.05 28.19
C LEU A 42 -16.66 7.53 28.05
N GLY A 43 -17.93 7.89 27.84
CA GLY A 43 -18.43 9.25 28.12
C GLY A 43 -17.61 10.42 27.55
N GLY A 44 -16.94 10.27 26.41
CA GLY A 44 -16.02 11.26 25.85
C GLY A 44 -16.17 11.37 24.34
N ASN A 45 -15.97 12.59 23.82
CA ASN A 45 -15.83 12.89 22.40
C ASN A 45 -15.02 11.78 21.70
N GLY A 46 -15.61 11.20 20.64
CA GLY A 46 -15.07 9.99 20.00
C GLY A 46 -13.60 10.15 19.65
N ALA A 47 -12.74 9.39 20.34
CA ALA A 47 -11.34 9.29 19.99
C ALA A 47 -11.23 8.77 18.55
N PRO A 48 -10.31 9.33 17.73
CA PRO A 48 -10.05 8.78 16.41
C PRO A 48 -9.63 7.33 16.55
N ALA A 49 -10.07 6.48 15.63
CA ALA A 49 -9.72 5.07 15.63
C ALA A 49 -8.22 4.82 15.37
N GLY A 50 -7.50 5.87 14.96
CA GLY A 50 -6.11 5.86 14.59
C GLY A 50 -5.87 6.87 13.48
N ALA A 51 -4.61 7.08 13.13
CA ALA A 51 -4.23 7.97 12.04
C ALA A 51 -2.93 7.49 11.38
N ILE A 52 -2.79 7.82 10.10
CA ILE A 52 -1.52 7.73 9.38
C ILE A 52 -1.10 9.17 9.08
N ARG A 53 0.07 9.57 9.57
CA ARG A 53 0.59 10.93 9.43
C ARG A 53 1.82 10.89 8.54
N LEU A 54 1.79 11.64 7.45
CA LEU A 54 2.93 11.84 6.57
C LEU A 54 3.59 13.16 6.99
N VAL A 55 4.80 13.08 7.55
CA VAL A 55 5.56 14.22 8.07
C VAL A 55 6.93 14.23 7.42
N GLY A 56 7.08 15.05 6.37
CA GLY A 56 8.35 15.13 5.63
C GLY A 56 8.70 13.81 4.97
N THR A 57 9.76 13.15 5.43
CA THR A 57 10.20 11.83 4.91
C THR A 57 9.79 10.67 5.81
N GLU A 58 8.98 10.92 6.84
CA GLU A 58 8.51 9.92 7.79
C GLU A 58 7.02 9.69 7.66
N ILE A 59 6.62 8.46 7.96
CA ILE A 59 5.22 8.04 8.03
C ILE A 59 5.01 7.44 9.42
N VAL A 60 4.08 8.02 10.15
CA VAL A 60 3.74 7.63 11.52
C VAL A 60 2.37 6.97 11.50
N PHE A 61 2.30 5.74 11.99
CA PHE A 61 1.07 4.99 12.15
C PHE A 61 0.66 4.99 13.63
N GLU A 62 -0.58 5.35 13.88
CA GLU A 62 -1.20 5.32 15.20
C GLU A 62 -2.47 4.47 15.09
N HIS A 63 -2.57 3.40 15.89
CA HIS A 63 -3.79 2.61 15.99
C HIS A 63 -3.84 1.95 17.38
N PRO A 64 -4.68 2.41 18.32
CA PRO A 64 -4.60 2.05 19.73
C PRO A 64 -4.83 0.57 20.03
N GLU A 65 -5.57 -0.15 19.16
CA GLU A 65 -5.84 -1.59 19.35
C GLU A 65 -4.75 -2.50 18.76
N THR A 66 -3.87 -1.97 17.89
CA THR A 66 -2.87 -2.77 17.16
C THR A 66 -1.46 -2.41 17.58
N LEU A 67 -1.24 -1.12 17.85
CA LEU A 67 0.05 -0.54 18.18
C LEU A 67 0.05 -0.15 19.66
N ALA A 68 1.06 -0.63 20.40
CA ALA A 68 1.33 -0.23 21.77
C ALA A 68 1.89 1.20 21.83
N GLN A 69 2.62 1.60 20.79
CA GLN A 69 3.13 2.96 20.59
C GLN A 69 3.18 3.26 19.09
N PRO A 70 3.22 4.55 18.68
CA PRO A 70 3.25 4.91 17.27
C PRO A 70 4.39 4.20 16.51
N LEU A 71 4.08 3.65 15.35
CA LEU A 71 5.07 3.05 14.45
C LEU A 71 5.54 4.14 13.49
N THR A 72 6.80 4.54 13.59
CA THR A 72 7.42 5.50 12.68
C THR A 72 8.35 4.77 11.72
N ILE A 73 8.13 4.96 10.41
CA ILE A 73 9.01 4.42 9.36
C ILE A 73 9.39 5.51 8.36
N PRO A 74 10.55 5.39 7.70
CA PRO A 74 10.88 6.28 6.59
C PRO A 74 9.98 5.98 5.39
N ALA A 75 9.53 7.02 4.68
CA ALA A 75 8.71 6.91 3.48
C ALA A 75 9.39 6.08 2.38
N GLY A 76 10.73 6.10 2.32
CA GLY A 76 11.53 5.28 1.40
C GLY A 76 11.45 3.77 1.67
N LEU A 77 10.89 3.35 2.81
CA LEU A 77 10.61 1.93 3.10
C LEU A 77 9.35 1.44 2.39
N ILE A 78 8.47 2.33 1.90
CA ILE A 78 7.28 1.94 1.15
C ILE A 78 7.66 1.67 -0.31
N ALA A 79 7.50 0.42 -0.74
CA ALA A 79 7.69 0.03 -2.13
C ALA A 79 6.48 0.43 -2.98
N VAL A 80 5.27 0.19 -2.46
CA VAL A 80 4.00 0.46 -3.13
C VAL A 80 2.98 0.88 -2.08
N ALA A 81 2.22 1.92 -2.39
CA ALA A 81 0.92 2.19 -1.80
C ALA A 81 -0.14 1.98 -2.89
N THR A 82 -1.26 1.36 -2.56
CA THR A 82 -2.40 1.29 -3.46
C THR A 82 -3.67 1.59 -2.70
N VAL A 83 -4.52 2.42 -3.30
CA VAL A 83 -5.76 2.90 -2.69
C VAL A 83 -6.94 2.41 -3.53
N ASP A 84 -7.89 1.77 -2.87
CA ASP A 84 -9.14 1.36 -3.48
C ASP A 84 -10.24 2.37 -3.11
N ARG A 85 -10.61 3.23 -4.07
CA ARG A 85 -11.71 4.19 -3.88
C ARG A 85 -13.10 3.55 -3.80
N GLY A 86 -13.20 2.22 -3.79
CA GLY A 86 -14.45 1.48 -3.84
C GLY A 86 -15.01 1.45 -5.25
N ARG A 87 -14.22 0.96 -6.21
CA ARG A 87 -14.74 0.67 -7.56
C ARG A 87 -16.02 -0.14 -7.39
N LYS A 88 -17.11 0.23 -8.08
CA LYS A 88 -18.29 -0.65 -8.21
C LYS A 88 -17.81 -1.92 -8.89
N ALA A 89 -17.46 -2.93 -8.10
CA ALA A 89 -17.09 -4.24 -8.60
C ALA A 89 -18.29 -4.78 -9.37
N SER A 90 -18.09 -4.99 -10.67
CA SER A 90 -19.00 -5.78 -11.49
C SER A 90 -18.78 -7.25 -11.11
N GLY A 91 -19.55 -7.74 -10.14
CA GLY A 91 -19.54 -9.12 -9.67
C GLY A 91 -19.42 -9.21 -8.14
N GLU A 92 -20.34 -9.95 -7.52
CA GLU A 92 -20.24 -10.36 -6.11
C GLU A 92 -18.96 -11.19 -5.89
N ASP A 93 -18.31 -11.01 -4.73
CA ASP A 93 -17.11 -11.77 -4.28
C ASP A 93 -15.81 -11.43 -5.04
N GLN A 94 -15.34 -10.17 -4.95
CA GLN A 94 -14.00 -9.81 -5.46
C GLN A 94 -13.14 -9.18 -4.36
N GLY A 95 -11.99 -9.80 -4.09
CA GLY A 95 -10.94 -9.28 -3.21
C GLY A 95 -10.49 -7.85 -3.54
N ARG A 96 -9.68 -7.29 -2.65
CA ARG A 96 -9.09 -5.95 -2.78
C ARG A 96 -7.58 -6.04 -2.98
N PHE A 97 -7.06 -5.04 -3.69
CA PHE A 97 -5.64 -4.91 -4.03
C PHE A 97 -5.13 -6.12 -4.83
N PRO A 98 -5.53 -6.21 -6.12
CA PRO A 98 -5.09 -7.31 -6.97
C PRO A 98 -3.58 -7.27 -7.16
N VAL A 99 -2.94 -8.43 -7.00
CA VAL A 99 -1.53 -8.63 -7.36
C VAL A 99 -1.48 -8.98 -8.83
N LEU A 100 -0.99 -8.03 -9.64
CA LEU A 100 -0.97 -8.17 -11.09
C LEU A 100 0.28 -8.90 -11.57
N HIS A 101 0.10 -9.77 -12.57
CA HIS A 101 1.22 -10.41 -13.24
C HIS A 101 1.93 -9.45 -14.19
N ARG A 102 3.25 -9.58 -14.32
CA ARG A 102 4.05 -8.75 -15.23
C ARG A 102 4.42 -9.52 -16.49
N MET A 103 4.19 -8.91 -17.66
CA MET A 103 4.66 -9.47 -18.94
C MET A 103 6.16 -9.25 -19.14
N SER A 104 6.71 -8.14 -18.64
CA SER A 104 8.15 -7.81 -18.71
C SER A 104 8.55 -6.65 -17.78
N GLY A 105 9.80 -6.16 -17.89
CA GLY A 105 10.43 -5.09 -17.10
C GLY A 105 9.58 -3.84 -16.78
N ALA A 106 8.62 -3.46 -17.61
CA ALA A 106 7.66 -2.37 -17.35
C ALA A 106 6.22 -2.66 -17.78
N ALA A 107 5.97 -3.78 -18.48
CA ALA A 107 4.63 -4.13 -18.96
C ALA A 107 3.89 -4.96 -17.90
N VAL A 108 2.77 -4.44 -17.42
CA VAL A 108 1.87 -5.09 -16.44
C VAL A 108 0.63 -5.61 -17.17
N ILE A 109 0.20 -6.82 -16.87
CA ILE A 109 -1.06 -7.37 -17.41
C ILE A 109 -2.22 -6.63 -16.73
N PRO A 110 -3.20 -6.11 -17.48
CA PRO A 110 -4.40 -5.51 -16.89
C PRO A 110 -5.09 -6.47 -15.92
N ALA A 111 -5.79 -5.91 -14.91
CA ALA A 111 -6.50 -6.71 -13.91
C ALA A 111 -7.56 -7.63 -14.52
N GLU A 112 -8.07 -7.28 -15.70
CA GLU A 112 -9.03 -8.06 -16.47
C GLU A 112 -8.45 -9.36 -17.06
N GLU A 113 -7.11 -9.47 -17.15
CA GLU A 113 -6.43 -10.57 -17.85
C GLU A 113 -5.44 -11.38 -16.97
N GLY A 114 -5.00 -10.86 -15.82
CA GLY A 114 -3.92 -11.51 -15.05
C GLY A 114 -3.77 -11.11 -13.59
N VAL A 115 -4.81 -11.35 -12.78
CA VAL A 115 -4.71 -11.32 -11.29
C VAL A 115 -4.16 -12.65 -10.79
N GLU A 116 -3.03 -12.60 -10.08
CA GLU A 116 -2.43 -13.78 -9.43
C GLU A 116 -3.10 -14.09 -8.08
N GLY A 117 -3.55 -13.06 -7.37
CA GLY A 117 -4.26 -13.17 -6.09
C GLY A 117 -4.60 -11.79 -5.54
N TRP A 118 -5.17 -11.73 -4.33
CA TRP A 118 -5.58 -10.48 -3.68
C TRP A 118 -4.88 -10.33 -2.34
N LEU A 119 -4.55 -9.10 -1.91
CA LEU A 119 -4.02 -8.91 -0.54
C LEU A 119 -5.10 -9.02 0.53
N TRP A 120 -6.37 -8.86 0.15
CA TRP A 120 -7.51 -8.99 1.07
C TRP A 120 -8.72 -9.57 0.34
N THR A 121 -9.47 -10.43 1.02
CA THR A 121 -10.81 -10.89 0.60
C THR A 121 -11.71 -10.92 1.83
N GLU A 122 -13.02 -10.81 1.63
CA GLU A 122 -13.98 -10.93 2.73
C GLU A 122 -13.99 -12.35 3.32
N ARG A 123 -13.75 -13.37 2.48
CA ARG A 123 -13.85 -14.79 2.86
C ARG A 123 -12.59 -15.37 3.48
N SER A 124 -11.43 -15.09 2.88
CA SER A 124 -10.15 -15.69 3.29
C SER A 124 -9.31 -14.74 4.15
N GLY A 125 -9.78 -13.53 4.40
CA GLY A 125 -9.11 -12.53 5.25
C GLY A 125 -7.98 -11.80 4.52
N SER A 126 -6.93 -11.45 5.26
CA SER A 126 -5.83 -10.62 4.77
C SER A 126 -4.50 -11.38 4.65
N ALA A 127 -3.75 -11.09 3.57
CA ALA A 127 -2.36 -11.54 3.41
C ALA A 127 -1.38 -10.74 4.28
N LEU A 128 -1.76 -9.51 4.64
CA LEU A 128 -0.96 -8.57 5.40
C LEU A 128 -1.65 -8.19 6.72
N PRO A 129 -0.89 -7.79 7.75
CA PRO A 129 -1.45 -7.27 8.99
C PRO A 129 -2.37 -6.06 8.75
N MET A 130 -3.52 -6.03 9.43
CA MET A 130 -4.50 -4.95 9.33
C MET A 130 -4.40 -4.00 10.53
N LEU A 131 -4.46 -2.70 10.26
CA LEU A 131 -4.69 -1.65 11.24
C LEU A 131 -6.21 -1.50 11.42
N GLY A 132 -6.74 -2.09 12.49
CA GLY A 132 -8.17 -2.15 12.77
C GLY A 132 -8.88 -3.32 12.07
N GLN A 133 -10.21 -3.33 12.22
CA GLN A 133 -11.07 -4.44 11.79
C GLN A 133 -11.99 -4.09 10.61
N ALA A 134 -11.97 -2.83 10.17
CA ALA A 134 -12.78 -2.38 9.04
C ALA A 134 -12.22 -2.92 7.70
N THR A 135 -13.09 -3.03 6.70
CA THR A 135 -12.68 -3.41 5.34
C THR A 135 -11.62 -2.44 4.80
N PRO A 136 -10.42 -2.92 4.45
CA PRO A 136 -9.31 -2.05 4.10
C PRO A 136 -9.52 -1.44 2.71
N ASN A 137 -9.16 -0.17 2.55
CA ASN A 137 -9.15 0.54 1.29
C ASN A 137 -7.78 1.20 0.99
N LEU A 138 -6.79 0.97 1.85
CA LEU A 138 -5.38 1.29 1.65
C LEU A 138 -4.53 0.04 1.91
N ALA A 139 -3.62 -0.26 0.99
CA ALA A 139 -2.57 -1.26 1.19
C ALA A 139 -1.19 -0.63 0.98
N LEU A 140 -0.29 -0.91 1.92
CA LEU A 140 1.12 -0.50 1.89
C LEU A 140 1.99 -1.74 1.89
N VAL A 141 2.93 -1.83 0.95
CA VAL A 141 3.91 -2.92 0.87
C VAL A 141 5.29 -2.33 1.06
N PHE A 142 6.09 -2.94 1.93
CA PHE A 142 7.43 -2.48 2.26
C PHE A 142 8.49 -3.07 1.32
N VAL A 143 9.56 -2.31 1.08
CA VAL A 143 10.72 -2.76 0.28
C VAL A 143 11.40 -3.96 0.94
N THR A 144 11.45 -3.95 2.27
CA THR A 144 11.93 -5.04 3.13
C THR A 144 10.97 -5.21 4.30
N PRO A 145 10.88 -6.42 4.90
CA PRO A 145 10.12 -6.59 6.13
C PRO A 145 10.58 -5.61 7.21
N LEU A 146 9.68 -5.21 8.11
CA LEU A 146 10.08 -4.51 9.34
C LEU A 146 10.97 -5.42 10.19
N GLU A 147 11.98 -4.82 10.80
CA GLU A 147 12.88 -5.51 11.72
C GLU A 147 12.13 -5.97 12.97
N SER A 148 12.52 -7.12 13.53
CA SER A 148 11.84 -7.72 14.69
C SER A 148 11.78 -6.77 15.88
N ASP A 149 12.86 -6.02 16.15
CA ASP A 149 12.92 -5.04 17.24
C ASP A 149 11.88 -3.91 17.05
N VAL A 150 11.65 -3.47 15.82
CA VAL A 150 10.62 -2.46 15.50
C VAL A 150 9.23 -3.05 15.69
N VAL A 151 9.02 -4.31 15.28
CA VAL A 151 7.72 -4.98 15.43
C VAL A 151 7.39 -5.21 16.90
N GLU A 152 8.33 -5.77 17.68
CA GLU A 152 8.16 -6.03 19.11
C GLU A 152 8.05 -4.75 19.94
N GLY A 153 8.74 -3.69 19.52
CA GLY A 153 8.67 -2.39 20.18
C GLY A 153 7.37 -1.62 19.89
N SER A 154 6.79 -1.73 18.70
CA SER A 154 5.65 -0.89 18.30
C SER A 154 4.29 -1.57 18.40
N PHE A 155 4.20 -2.89 18.21
CA PHE A 155 2.92 -3.61 18.23
C PHE A 155 2.59 -4.14 19.62
N HIS A 156 1.30 -4.32 19.92
CA HIS A 156 0.91 -5.00 21.15
C HIS A 156 1.42 -6.45 21.16
N PRO A 157 1.89 -6.98 22.30
CA PRO A 157 2.49 -8.32 22.38
C PRO A 157 1.60 -9.43 21.82
N GLU A 158 0.29 -9.40 22.11
CA GLU A 158 -0.67 -10.39 21.60
C GLU A 158 -0.79 -10.36 20.07
N PHE A 159 -0.58 -9.20 19.46
CA PHE A 159 -0.56 -9.06 18.01
C PHE A 159 0.71 -9.67 17.42
N VAL A 160 1.86 -9.43 18.07
CA VAL A 160 3.17 -9.98 17.69
C VAL A 160 3.17 -11.51 17.78
N GLU A 161 2.63 -12.08 18.86
CA GLU A 161 2.45 -13.53 19.01
C GLU A 161 1.59 -14.11 17.88
N GLY A 162 0.49 -13.43 17.53
CA GLY A 162 -0.34 -13.80 16.39
C GLY A 162 0.40 -13.77 15.06
N LEU A 163 1.28 -12.79 14.84
CA LEU A 163 2.15 -12.73 13.65
C LEU A 163 3.15 -13.88 13.61
N ALA A 164 3.83 -14.13 14.72
CA ALA A 164 4.81 -15.20 14.87
C ALA A 164 4.18 -16.58 14.62
N ALA A 165 2.98 -16.83 15.14
CA ALA A 165 2.25 -18.09 14.95
C ALA A 165 1.89 -18.39 13.48
N ARG A 166 1.71 -17.35 12.65
CA ARG A 166 1.45 -17.48 11.21
C ARG A 166 2.72 -17.55 10.37
N SER A 167 3.87 -17.24 10.97
CA SER A 167 5.16 -17.23 10.29
C SER A 167 5.75 -18.65 10.24
N PRO A 168 6.17 -19.15 9.07
CA PRO A 168 6.84 -20.46 8.95
C PRO A 168 8.11 -20.58 9.80
N LEU A 169 8.74 -19.45 10.14
CA LEU A 169 9.97 -19.37 10.93
C LEU A 169 9.73 -19.09 12.41
N GLY A 170 8.47 -18.93 12.83
CA GLY A 170 8.11 -18.57 14.21
C GLY A 170 8.54 -17.15 14.62
N ALA A 171 9.05 -16.34 13.69
CA ALA A 171 9.45 -14.96 13.93
C ALA A 171 8.40 -13.99 13.35
N PRO A 172 8.04 -12.91 14.07
CA PRO A 172 7.07 -11.95 13.58
C PRO A 172 7.62 -11.24 12.34
N THR A 173 6.87 -11.30 11.23
CA THR A 173 7.29 -10.70 9.97
C THR A 173 6.18 -9.79 9.45
N VAL A 174 6.51 -8.51 9.25
CA VAL A 174 5.58 -7.50 8.72
C VAL A 174 6.11 -7.00 7.38
N LEU A 175 5.52 -7.46 6.29
CA LEU A 175 5.91 -7.12 4.91
C LEU A 175 5.14 -5.91 4.34
N GLY A 176 4.16 -5.42 5.10
CA GLY A 176 3.26 -4.36 4.69
C GLY A 176 2.13 -4.22 5.70
N LEU A 177 1.25 -3.25 5.47
CA LEU A 177 0.09 -2.96 6.31
C LEU A 177 -1.14 -2.69 5.44
N LEU A 178 -2.30 -3.14 5.91
CA LEU A 178 -3.59 -2.76 5.36
C LEU A 178 -4.30 -1.83 6.34
N ALA A 179 -5.04 -0.86 5.82
CA ALA A 179 -5.82 0.05 6.64
C ALA A 179 -7.11 0.46 5.95
N ALA A 180 -8.11 0.82 6.74
CA ALA A 180 -9.29 1.53 6.27
C ALA A 180 -9.10 3.02 6.56
N VAL A 181 -8.89 3.84 5.53
CA VAL A 181 -8.83 5.30 5.63
C VAL A 181 -10.20 5.91 5.34
N THR A 182 -10.53 6.99 6.05
CA THR A 182 -11.82 7.69 5.85
C THR A 182 -11.87 8.42 4.51
N ASP A 183 -10.75 9.01 4.07
CA ASP A 183 -10.65 9.76 2.81
C ASP A 183 -9.65 9.09 1.86
N ALA A 184 -10.17 8.23 0.99
CA ALA A 184 -9.37 7.54 -0.03
C ALA A 184 -8.80 8.52 -1.08
N THR A 185 -9.48 9.64 -1.36
CA THR A 185 -9.00 10.60 -2.36
C THR A 185 -7.77 11.35 -1.84
N LEU A 186 -7.81 11.75 -0.57
CA LEU A 186 -6.68 12.35 0.13
C LEU A 186 -5.51 11.37 0.24
N ALA A 187 -5.78 10.11 0.62
CA ALA A 187 -4.74 9.09 0.73
C ALA A 187 -4.02 8.87 -0.61
N GLU A 188 -4.76 8.70 -1.71
CA GLU A 188 -4.17 8.54 -3.04
C GLU A 188 -3.32 9.75 -3.43
N SER A 189 -3.84 10.96 -3.25
CA SER A 189 -3.09 12.19 -3.55
C SER A 189 -1.79 12.26 -2.74
N ALA A 190 -1.84 11.87 -1.46
CA ALA A 190 -0.69 11.91 -0.56
C ALA A 190 0.39 10.90 -0.95
N PHE A 191 0.01 9.66 -1.30
CA PHE A 191 0.96 8.64 -1.75
C PHE A 191 1.46 8.85 -3.18
N ALA A 192 0.66 9.52 -4.03
CA ALA A 192 1.09 9.98 -5.33
C ALA A 192 2.14 11.09 -5.22
N GLU A 193 1.99 12.05 -4.28
CA GLU A 193 3.01 13.06 -3.97
C GLU A 193 4.34 12.41 -3.53
N LEU A 194 4.29 11.25 -2.86
CA LEU A 194 5.48 10.46 -2.49
C LEU A 194 6.05 9.59 -3.63
N GLY A 195 5.35 9.47 -4.76
CA GLY A 195 5.77 8.64 -5.90
C GLY A 195 5.67 7.13 -5.67
N VAL A 196 4.88 6.70 -4.68
CA VAL A 196 4.71 5.28 -4.33
C VAL A 196 3.32 4.74 -4.66
N ASP A 197 2.38 5.60 -5.07
CA ASP A 197 1.09 5.19 -5.61
C ASP A 197 1.24 4.57 -7.00
N ARG A 198 1.18 3.24 -7.06
CA ARG A 198 1.34 2.47 -8.30
C ARG A 198 0.65 1.11 -8.20
N PRO A 199 0.33 0.46 -9.34
CA PRO A 199 -0.27 -0.86 -9.32
C PRO A 199 0.60 -1.87 -8.58
N LEU A 200 -0.02 -2.72 -7.77
CA LEU A 200 0.65 -3.79 -7.07
C LEU A 200 0.98 -4.94 -8.03
N THR A 201 2.22 -5.38 -8.04
CA THR A 201 2.67 -6.45 -8.95
C THR A 201 3.38 -7.59 -8.21
N ASP A 202 3.61 -8.69 -8.93
CA ASP A 202 4.44 -9.81 -8.49
C ASP A 202 5.90 -9.45 -8.11
N ARG A 203 6.37 -8.23 -8.44
CA ARG A 203 7.68 -7.72 -8.00
C ARG A 203 7.70 -7.41 -6.51
N GLU A 204 6.61 -6.83 -6.01
CA GLU A 204 6.51 -6.39 -4.62
C GLU A 204 5.98 -7.49 -3.70
N VAL A 205 5.37 -8.54 -4.26
CA VAL A 205 4.89 -9.71 -3.52
C VAL A 205 5.74 -10.93 -3.89
N ALA A 206 6.70 -11.27 -3.04
CA ALA A 206 7.67 -12.34 -3.31
C ALA A 206 6.97 -13.71 -3.49
N PRO A 207 7.57 -14.66 -4.25
CA PRO A 207 6.97 -15.97 -4.53
C PRO A 207 6.49 -16.74 -3.29
N ALA A 208 7.20 -16.62 -2.17
CA ALA A 208 6.81 -17.27 -0.91
C ALA A 208 5.52 -16.67 -0.32
N GLN A 209 5.35 -15.35 -0.40
CA GLN A 209 4.13 -14.66 0.04
C GLN A 209 2.93 -14.98 -0.86
N ARG A 210 3.18 -15.14 -2.16
CA ARG A 210 2.14 -15.43 -3.16
C ARG A 210 1.38 -16.74 -2.88
N ARG A 211 2.04 -17.73 -2.28
CA ARG A 211 1.41 -19.00 -1.85
C ARG A 211 0.39 -18.85 -0.71
N HIS A 212 0.42 -17.72 -0.02
CA HIS A 212 -0.45 -17.42 1.12
C HIS A 212 -1.40 -16.26 0.84
N LEU A 213 -1.48 -15.81 -0.42
CA LEU A 213 -2.47 -14.82 -0.80
C LEU A 213 -3.87 -15.43 -0.66
N PRO A 214 -4.82 -14.66 -0.10
CA PRO A 214 -6.23 -14.90 -0.26
C PRO A 214 -6.59 -15.11 -1.74
N ASP A 215 -6.97 -16.34 -2.08
CA ASP A 215 -7.58 -16.67 -3.36
C ASP A 215 -9.10 -16.70 -3.19
N ASP A 216 -9.80 -15.87 -3.95
CA ASP A 216 -11.27 -15.98 -4.11
C ASP A 216 -11.66 -17.10 -5.11
N ARG A 217 -10.69 -17.85 -5.63
CA ARG A 217 -10.96 -19.01 -6.49
C ARG A 217 -11.19 -20.26 -5.64
N PRO A 218 -12.37 -20.90 -5.67
CA PRO A 218 -12.40 -22.34 -5.46
C PRO A 218 -11.45 -22.97 -6.48
N ALA A 219 -10.55 -23.87 -6.06
CA ALA A 219 -9.63 -24.56 -6.94
C ALA A 219 -10.42 -25.30 -8.04
N ASN A 220 -10.64 -24.64 -9.17
CA ASN A 220 -11.32 -25.21 -10.32
C ASN A 220 -10.24 -25.58 -11.35
N PRO A 221 -9.96 -26.88 -11.57
CA PRO A 221 -8.85 -27.38 -12.40
C PRO A 221 -9.05 -27.18 -13.90
N THR A 222 -9.90 -26.24 -14.33
CA THR A 222 -10.19 -26.01 -15.74
C THR A 222 -9.63 -24.65 -16.18
N ILE A 223 -8.29 -24.52 -16.16
CA ILE A 223 -7.64 -23.51 -17.01
C ILE A 223 -7.79 -24.00 -18.44
N GLY A 224 -8.88 -23.57 -19.09
CA GLY A 224 -8.99 -23.61 -20.53
C GLY A 224 -7.95 -22.65 -21.10
N PHE A 225 -6.82 -23.18 -21.55
CA PHE A 225 -5.98 -22.48 -22.51
C PHE A 225 -6.85 -22.21 -23.74
N SER A 226 -7.22 -20.96 -23.98
CA SER A 226 -7.78 -20.58 -25.28
C SER A 226 -6.63 -20.70 -26.29
N GLU A 227 -6.66 -21.76 -27.10
CA GLU A 227 -5.78 -21.97 -28.26
C GLU A 227 -6.09 -20.99 -29.41
N SER A 228 -6.50 -19.77 -29.11
CA SER A 228 -6.88 -18.76 -30.10
C SER A 228 -5.71 -17.81 -30.37
N GLY A 229 -4.54 -18.36 -30.71
CA GLY A 229 -3.34 -17.57 -30.97
C GLY A 229 -2.26 -18.23 -31.83
N ARG A 230 -2.31 -19.54 -32.09
CA ARG A 230 -1.41 -20.17 -33.08
C ARG A 230 -1.98 -19.98 -34.48
N ARG A 231 -1.62 -18.86 -35.10
CA ARG A 231 -1.63 -18.75 -36.56
C ARG A 231 -0.83 -19.92 -37.15
N ARG A 232 -1.53 -20.78 -37.90
CA ARG A 232 -0.97 -21.78 -38.82
C ARG A 232 0.07 -21.12 -39.73
N THR A 233 1.34 -21.48 -39.56
CA THR A 233 2.33 -21.48 -40.65
C THR A 233 3.18 -22.76 -40.52
N SER A 234 2.52 -23.91 -40.69
CA SER A 234 3.22 -25.18 -40.88
C SER A 234 3.64 -25.27 -42.34
N ILE A 235 4.91 -25.00 -42.64
CA ILE A 235 5.53 -25.38 -43.90
C ILE A 235 5.94 -26.86 -43.77
N PRO A 236 5.48 -27.77 -44.65
CA PRO A 236 5.86 -29.18 -44.59
C PRO A 236 7.35 -29.39 -44.96
N PRO A 237 8.02 -30.41 -44.39
CA PRO A 237 9.42 -30.71 -44.70
C PRO A 237 9.60 -31.26 -46.13
N PRO A 238 10.77 -31.05 -46.77
CA PRO A 238 11.04 -31.54 -48.11
C PRO A 238 11.10 -33.08 -48.15
N PRO A 239 10.73 -33.71 -49.28
CA PRO A 239 10.76 -35.16 -49.41
C PRO A 239 12.20 -35.70 -49.41
N PRO A 240 12.43 -36.91 -48.86
CA PRO A 240 13.74 -37.54 -48.90
C PRO A 240 14.14 -37.86 -50.35
N GLY A 241 15.29 -37.31 -50.77
CA GLY A 241 15.91 -37.56 -52.06
C GLY A 241 16.34 -39.02 -52.22
N ARG A 242 16.19 -39.52 -53.45
CA ARG A 242 16.85 -40.73 -53.96
C ARG A 242 18.26 -40.41 -54.42
#